data_AF-A0A968VHK5-F1
#
_entry.id   AF-A0A968VHK5-F1
#
_cell.length_a   1.000
_cell.length_b   1.000
_cell.length_c   1.000
_cell.angle_alpha   90.00
_cell.angle_beta   90.00
_cell.angle_gamma   90.00
#
_symmetry.space_group_name_H-M   'P 1'
#
loop_
_entity.id
_entity.type
_entity.pdbx_description
1 polymer ?
#
loop_
_entity_poly.entity_id
_entity_poly.type
_entity_poly.pdbx_seq_one_letter_code
_entity_poly.pdbx_strand_id
1 'polypeptide(L)'
;MYVPVMDIRWEEDQDLDVFNIEVDEDHTYVANRVAVHNCTTRVVSGAGMPQITAVMDCARVAERFGVPIIADGGIKYSGDLPKALVAGGYSVMIGSLFAGTEESPGETILYEGRSYKSYRGMGSIGAMQQGSGDRYFQSSHKEARKLVAEGIEGMVPFKGPLSDTVFQLVGGLRAGMGYAGAKDIEALRRDGRFIRVTMASLIESHPHDVTITKEAPNYERR
;
A
#
# COMPACT_ATOMS: atom_id res chain seq x y z
N MET A 1 2.77 -5.67 -18.34
CA MET A 1 1.50 -6.05 -18.98
C MET A 1 0.36 -5.31 -18.26
N TYR A 2 -0.55 -4.63 -18.99
CA TYR A 2 -1.76 -4.04 -18.41
C TYR A 2 -2.85 -5.11 -18.36
N VAL A 3 -3.56 -5.21 -17.24
CA VAL A 3 -4.67 -6.15 -17.07
C VAL A 3 -5.90 -5.32 -16.65
N PRO A 4 -6.92 -5.18 -17.52
CA PRO A 4 -8.12 -4.41 -17.19
C PRO A 4 -8.96 -5.12 -16.13
N VAL A 5 -9.70 -4.34 -15.33
CA VAL A 5 -10.71 -4.87 -14.41
C VAL A 5 -12.02 -5.05 -15.18
N MET A 6 -12.54 -6.27 -15.23
CA MET A 6 -13.69 -6.63 -16.07
C MET A 6 -14.98 -6.76 -15.26
N ASP A 7 -14.94 -7.47 -14.13
CA ASP A 7 -16.12 -7.70 -13.29
C ASP A 7 -15.72 -7.97 -11.82
N ILE A 8 -16.70 -8.18 -10.94
CA ILE A 8 -16.49 -8.63 -9.56
C ILE A 8 -17.36 -9.86 -9.31
N ARG A 9 -16.76 -10.95 -8.83
CA ARG A 9 -17.48 -12.14 -8.36
C ARG A 9 -17.40 -12.24 -6.85
N TRP A 10 -18.54 -12.54 -6.24
CA TRP A 10 -18.61 -12.92 -4.84
C TRP A 10 -18.07 -14.34 -4.68
N GLU A 11 -17.18 -14.55 -3.72
CA GLU A 11 -16.63 -15.86 -3.41
C GLU A 11 -17.00 -16.21 -1.96
N GLU A 12 -17.71 -17.33 -1.78
CA GLU A 12 -18.01 -17.88 -0.45
C GLU A 12 -16.72 -18.45 0.15
N ASP A 13 -15.95 -17.63 0.85
CA ASP A 13 -14.93 -18.13 1.77
C ASP A 13 -15.11 -17.53 3.19
N GLN A 14 -14.75 -18.35 4.18
CA GLN A 14 -15.32 -18.37 5.52
C GLN A 14 -15.10 -17.06 6.32
N ASP A 15 -16.15 -16.64 7.03
CA ASP A 15 -16.24 -15.57 8.04
C ASP A 15 -16.22 -14.10 7.59
N LEU A 16 -15.94 -13.75 6.33
CA LEU A 16 -15.97 -12.36 5.82
C LEU A 16 -16.54 -12.26 4.40
N ASP A 17 -17.36 -11.24 4.12
CA ASP A 17 -17.81 -10.93 2.75
C ASP A 17 -16.62 -10.43 1.90
N VAL A 18 -15.93 -11.34 1.22
CA VAL A 18 -14.83 -11.02 0.31
C VAL A 18 -15.33 -11.05 -1.13
N PHE A 19 -15.06 -9.96 -1.86
CA PHE A 19 -15.39 -9.85 -3.28
C PHE A 19 -14.09 -9.91 -4.09
N ASN A 20 -14.05 -10.80 -5.08
CA ASN A 20 -12.93 -10.88 -5.99
C ASN A 20 -13.17 -10.05 -7.23
N ILE A 21 -12.13 -9.36 -7.67
CA ILE A 21 -12.13 -8.59 -8.91
C ILE A 21 -11.66 -9.51 -10.04
N GLU A 22 -12.52 -9.76 -11.01
CA GLU A 22 -12.15 -10.48 -12.23
C GLU A 22 -11.40 -9.55 -13.17
N VAL A 23 -10.23 -10.00 -13.60
CA VAL A 23 -9.36 -9.25 -14.51
C VAL A 23 -9.17 -9.98 -15.85
N ASP A 24 -9.64 -11.24 -15.97
CA ASP A 24 -9.87 -12.00 -17.21
C ASP A 24 -10.76 -13.26 -16.94
N GLU A 25 -11.09 -14.06 -17.98
CA GLU A 25 -11.96 -15.26 -17.89
C GLU A 25 -11.38 -16.42 -17.05
N ASP A 26 -10.07 -16.42 -16.79
CA ASP A 26 -9.35 -17.52 -16.12
C ASP A 26 -8.77 -17.11 -14.75
N HIS A 27 -8.88 -15.84 -14.34
CA HIS A 27 -8.22 -15.33 -13.13
C HIS A 27 -9.08 -14.34 -12.32
N THR A 28 -9.38 -14.78 -11.11
CA THR A 28 -10.09 -14.07 -10.06
C THR A 28 -9.06 -13.48 -9.08
N TYR A 29 -8.94 -12.16 -8.95
CA TYR A 29 -7.99 -11.53 -8.02
C TYR A 29 -8.69 -10.62 -7.01
N VAL A 30 -8.50 -10.92 -5.74
CA VAL A 30 -8.75 -9.99 -4.63
C VAL A 30 -8.03 -8.66 -4.94
N ALA A 31 -8.64 -7.54 -4.58
CA ALA A 31 -8.00 -6.23 -4.44
C ALA A 31 -6.88 -6.25 -3.36
N ASN A 32 -5.87 -7.10 -3.55
CA ASN A 32 -4.78 -7.39 -2.61
C ASN A 32 -3.43 -7.56 -3.33
N ARG A 33 -3.32 -7.07 -4.57
CA ARG A 33 -2.07 -7.11 -5.36
C ARG A 33 -1.75 -5.84 -6.14
N VAL A 34 -2.34 -4.72 -5.75
CA VAL A 34 -1.94 -3.45 -6.34
C VAL A 34 -0.81 -2.87 -5.47
N ALA A 35 0.43 -3.13 -5.88
CA ALA A 35 1.66 -2.52 -5.36
C ALA A 35 1.80 -2.38 -3.84
N VAL A 36 1.98 -3.51 -3.16
CA VAL A 36 2.51 -3.55 -1.79
C VAL A 36 3.91 -2.90 -1.78
N HIS A 37 4.15 -1.96 -0.86
CA HIS A 37 5.48 -1.38 -0.65
C HIS A 37 6.45 -2.51 -0.24
N ASN A 38 7.59 -2.61 -0.93
CA ASN A 38 8.60 -3.71 -0.84
C ASN A 38 8.23 -5.01 -1.57
N CYS A 39 7.34 -4.92 -2.56
CA CYS A 39 7.05 -5.98 -3.51
C CYS A 39 7.87 -5.80 -4.79
N THR A 40 8.57 -6.84 -5.22
CA THR A 40 9.35 -6.88 -6.47
C THR A 40 8.57 -7.51 -7.63
N THR A 41 7.30 -7.88 -7.44
CA THR A 41 6.43 -8.47 -8.48
C THR A 41 6.52 -7.75 -9.83
N ARG A 42 6.44 -6.41 -9.87
CA ARG A 42 6.54 -5.67 -11.15
C ARG A 42 7.88 -5.84 -11.86
N VAL A 43 8.96 -5.96 -11.08
CA VAL A 43 10.33 -6.11 -11.60
C VAL A 43 10.58 -7.56 -12.00
N VAL A 44 10.09 -8.52 -11.21
CA VAL A 44 10.33 -9.96 -11.38
C VAL A 44 9.41 -10.56 -12.45
N SER A 45 8.12 -10.22 -12.45
CA SER A 45 7.11 -10.78 -13.37
C SER A 45 6.74 -9.85 -14.54
N GLY A 46 7.00 -8.54 -14.43
CA GLY A 46 6.52 -7.56 -15.41
C GLY A 46 5.01 -7.25 -15.32
N ALA A 47 4.29 -7.85 -14.38
CA ALA A 47 2.86 -7.63 -14.14
C ALA A 47 2.62 -6.56 -13.06
N GLY A 48 1.64 -5.70 -13.31
CA GLY A 48 1.14 -4.74 -12.31
C GLY A 48 0.64 -3.43 -12.93
N MET A 49 -0.13 -2.69 -12.14
CA MET A 49 -0.75 -1.43 -12.55
C MET A 49 -0.43 -0.32 -11.55
N PRO A 50 -0.16 0.94 -11.99
CA PRO A 50 -0.03 2.09 -11.10
C PRO A 50 -1.19 2.22 -10.10
N GLN A 51 -0.88 2.49 -8.83
CA GLN A 51 -1.85 2.35 -7.72
C GLN A 51 -3.12 3.18 -7.91
N ILE A 52 -2.95 4.46 -8.25
CA ILE A 52 -4.09 5.37 -8.42
C ILE A 52 -5.01 4.87 -9.54
N THR A 53 -4.45 4.44 -10.68
CA THR A 53 -5.23 3.88 -11.80
C THR A 53 -6.00 2.64 -11.37
N ALA A 54 -5.33 1.70 -10.69
CA ALA A 54 -5.96 0.47 -10.26
C ALA A 54 -7.07 0.70 -9.24
N VAL A 55 -6.87 1.58 -8.24
CA VAL A 55 -7.93 1.93 -7.28
C VAL A 55 -9.12 2.55 -8.01
N MET A 56 -8.90 3.46 -8.97
CA MET A 56 -9.99 4.07 -9.76
C MET A 56 -10.74 3.06 -10.64
N ASP A 57 -10.02 2.15 -11.30
CA ASP A 57 -10.65 1.15 -12.17
C ASP A 57 -11.43 0.11 -11.34
N CYS A 58 -10.88 -0.35 -10.22
CA CYS A 58 -11.58 -1.23 -9.28
C CYS A 58 -12.82 -0.55 -8.68
N ALA A 59 -12.71 0.70 -8.24
CA ALA A 59 -13.81 1.46 -7.66
C ALA A 59 -14.98 1.60 -8.62
N ARG A 60 -14.70 1.90 -9.91
CA ARG A 60 -15.72 2.05 -10.95
C ARG A 60 -16.59 0.82 -11.12
N VAL A 61 -16.03 -0.38 -10.93
CA VAL A 61 -16.79 -1.64 -10.99
C VAL A 61 -17.48 -1.90 -9.66
N ALA A 62 -16.76 -1.80 -8.53
CA ALA A 62 -17.28 -2.07 -7.19
C ALA A 62 -18.47 -1.19 -6.79
N GLU A 63 -18.48 0.08 -7.21
CA GLU A 63 -19.59 1.01 -6.96
C GLU A 63 -20.92 0.53 -7.56
N ARG A 64 -20.90 -0.20 -8.68
CA ARG A 64 -22.12 -0.75 -9.31
C ARG A 64 -22.81 -1.79 -8.43
N PHE A 65 -22.04 -2.43 -7.56
CA PHE A 65 -22.48 -3.45 -6.63
C PHE A 65 -22.60 -2.93 -5.18
N GLY A 66 -22.29 -1.65 -4.94
CA GLY A 66 -22.28 -1.08 -3.60
C GLY A 66 -21.19 -1.67 -2.69
N VAL A 67 -20.12 -2.22 -3.25
CA VAL A 67 -19.05 -2.89 -2.51
C VAL A 67 -17.92 -1.89 -2.22
N PRO A 68 -17.50 -1.73 -0.95
CA PRO A 68 -16.36 -0.88 -0.61
C PRO A 68 -15.03 -1.55 -0.97
N ILE A 69 -14.07 -0.76 -1.46
CA ILE A 69 -12.71 -1.24 -1.76
C ILE A 69 -11.66 -0.69 -0.77
N ILE A 70 -10.63 -1.48 -0.53
CA ILE A 70 -9.46 -1.10 0.28
C ILE A 70 -8.31 -0.75 -0.66
N ALA A 71 -7.75 0.44 -0.54
CA ALA A 71 -6.53 0.82 -1.26
C ALA A 71 -5.31 0.29 -0.49
N ASP A 72 -4.86 -0.91 -0.83
CA ASP A 72 -3.71 -1.56 -0.19
C ASP A 72 -2.39 -1.25 -0.91
N GLY A 73 -1.42 -0.69 -0.18
CA GLY A 73 -0.07 -0.54 -0.68
C GLY A 73 0.24 0.82 -1.33
N GLY A 74 1.54 1.07 -1.53
CA GLY A 74 2.06 2.27 -2.18
C GLY A 74 2.04 3.57 -1.36
N ILE A 75 1.39 3.61 -0.20
CA ILE A 75 1.34 4.77 0.70
C ILE A 75 2.73 5.05 1.29
N LYS A 76 3.26 6.25 1.03
CA LYS A 76 4.57 6.69 1.55
C LYS A 76 4.45 7.87 2.51
N TYR A 77 3.51 8.76 2.26
CA TYR A 77 3.28 9.96 3.06
C TYR A 77 1.80 10.07 3.44
N SER A 78 1.49 10.83 4.50
CA SER A 78 0.11 11.09 4.91
C SER A 78 -0.72 11.74 3.79
N GLY A 79 -0.10 12.53 2.92
CA GLY A 79 -0.73 13.11 1.73
C GLY A 79 -1.15 12.10 0.66
N ASP A 80 -0.71 10.84 0.73
CA ASP A 80 -1.18 9.78 -0.16
C ASP A 80 -2.53 9.20 0.29
N LEU A 81 -2.89 9.36 1.57
CA LEU A 81 -4.19 8.94 2.11
C LEU A 81 -5.36 9.61 1.40
N PRO A 82 -5.45 10.96 1.35
CA PRO A 82 -6.55 11.61 0.64
C PRO A 82 -6.55 11.25 -0.85
N LYS A 83 -5.39 11.05 -1.49
CA LYS A 83 -5.34 10.60 -2.90
C LYS A 83 -5.94 9.21 -3.06
N ALA A 84 -5.62 8.27 -2.18
CA ALA A 84 -6.20 6.93 -2.23
C ALA A 84 -7.73 6.95 -2.06
N LEU A 85 -8.24 7.83 -1.18
CA LEU A 85 -9.67 8.00 -0.96
C LEU A 85 -10.36 8.67 -2.16
N VAL A 86 -9.81 9.77 -2.69
CA VAL A 86 -10.34 10.42 -3.91
C VAL A 86 -10.31 9.48 -5.12
N ALA A 87 -9.35 8.55 -5.18
CA ALA A 87 -9.31 7.53 -6.22
C ALA A 87 -10.42 6.46 -6.10
N GLY A 88 -11.19 6.43 -5.00
CA GLY A 88 -12.28 5.49 -4.78
C GLY A 88 -12.05 4.47 -3.65
N GLY A 89 -10.95 4.56 -2.90
CA GLY A 89 -10.68 3.75 -1.69
C GLY A 89 -11.56 4.14 -0.50
N TYR A 90 -12.22 3.19 0.16
CA TYR A 90 -13.03 3.45 1.38
C TYR A 90 -12.14 3.48 2.62
N SER A 91 -11.09 2.66 2.58
CA SER A 91 -10.03 2.62 3.55
C SER A 91 -8.71 2.40 2.83
N VAL A 92 -7.61 2.50 3.58
CA VAL A 92 -6.27 2.18 3.09
C VAL A 92 -5.67 1.07 3.95
N MET A 93 -4.84 0.22 3.34
CA MET A 93 -4.00 -0.72 4.07
C MET A 93 -2.55 -0.28 3.97
N ILE A 94 -1.87 -0.27 5.13
CA ILE A 94 -0.53 0.31 5.28
C ILE A 94 0.35 -0.71 5.99
N GLY A 95 1.41 -1.18 5.32
CA GLY A 95 2.44 -2.01 5.94
C GLY A 95 3.65 -1.19 6.39
N SER A 96 4.37 -0.63 5.43
CA SER A 96 5.72 -0.07 5.65
C SER A 96 5.81 1.10 6.61
N LEU A 97 4.74 1.90 6.76
CA LEU A 97 4.75 3.00 7.71
C LEU A 97 4.60 2.51 9.15
N PHE A 98 3.92 1.38 9.36
CA PHE A 98 3.73 0.75 10.67
C PHE A 98 4.82 -0.28 11.01
N ALA A 99 5.57 -0.75 10.02
CA ALA A 99 6.63 -1.75 10.19
C ALA A 99 7.66 -1.44 11.30
N GLY A 100 8.02 -0.18 11.49
CA GLY A 100 9.00 0.26 12.48
C GLY A 100 8.42 0.63 13.85
N THR A 101 7.10 0.46 14.05
CA THR A 101 6.43 0.82 15.31
C THR A 101 6.71 -0.18 16.42
N GLU A 102 6.56 0.23 17.68
CA GLU A 102 6.77 -0.63 18.83
C GLU A 102 5.90 -1.90 18.79
N GLU A 103 4.63 -1.73 18.41
CA GLU A 103 3.60 -2.76 18.36
C GLU A 103 3.74 -3.71 17.16
N SER A 104 4.55 -3.36 16.15
CA SER A 104 4.77 -4.27 15.03
C SER A 104 5.47 -5.56 15.48
N PRO A 105 5.26 -6.71 14.81
CA PRO A 105 6.03 -7.91 15.12
C PRO A 105 7.49 -7.75 14.65
N GLY A 106 8.38 -8.58 15.21
CA GLY A 106 9.80 -8.62 14.84
C GLY A 106 10.74 -7.98 15.86
N GLU A 107 12.02 -8.29 15.73
CA GLU A 107 13.04 -7.87 16.70
C GLU A 107 13.49 -6.42 16.46
N THR A 108 13.75 -5.71 17.56
CA THR A 108 14.44 -4.43 17.51
C THR A 108 15.94 -4.67 17.36
N ILE A 109 16.53 -4.10 16.32
CA ILE A 109 17.92 -4.28 15.93
C ILE A 109 18.66 -2.97 16.18
N LEU A 110 19.76 -3.02 16.93
CA LEU A 110 20.69 -1.90 17.05
C LEU A 110 21.76 -2.03 15.95
N TYR A 111 21.79 -1.09 15.02
CA TYR A 111 22.74 -1.08 13.91
C TYR A 111 23.35 0.32 13.74
N GLU A 112 24.67 0.42 13.75
CA GLU A 112 25.42 1.68 13.62
C GLU A 112 24.92 2.82 14.55
N GLY A 113 24.55 2.46 15.78
CA GLY A 113 24.08 3.41 16.80
C GLY A 113 22.65 3.92 16.60
N ARG A 114 21.88 3.32 15.69
CA ARG A 114 20.45 3.61 15.48
C ARG A 114 19.60 2.35 15.70
N SER A 115 18.38 2.56 16.16
CA SER A 115 17.40 1.48 16.37
C SER A 115 16.58 1.25 15.11
N TYR A 116 16.42 -0.02 14.75
CA TYR A 116 15.65 -0.50 13.62
C TYR A 116 14.71 -1.63 14.05
N LYS A 117 13.76 -2.01 13.19
CA LYS A 117 13.02 -3.27 13.31
C LYS A 117 13.15 -4.11 12.04
N SER A 118 13.15 -5.42 12.22
CA SER A 118 13.10 -6.37 11.10
C SER A 118 11.81 -6.17 10.30
N TYR A 119 11.91 -6.10 8.97
CA TYR A 119 10.77 -6.02 8.05
C TYR A 119 10.99 -6.94 6.85
N ARG A 120 9.96 -7.70 6.47
CA ARG A 120 9.99 -8.54 5.27
C ARG A 120 8.68 -8.49 4.51
N GLY A 121 8.78 -8.53 3.19
CA GLY A 121 7.61 -8.75 2.33
C GLY A 121 7.15 -10.20 2.43
N MET A 122 5.84 -10.45 2.37
CA MET A 122 5.30 -11.82 2.45
C MET A 122 5.75 -12.72 1.29
N GLY A 123 6.25 -12.15 0.18
CA GLY A 123 6.84 -12.87 -0.94
C GLY A 123 8.35 -13.08 -0.82
N SER A 124 8.95 -12.80 0.34
CA SER A 124 10.34 -13.11 0.61
C SER A 124 10.53 -14.61 0.87
N ILE A 125 11.75 -15.11 0.69
CA ILE A 125 12.07 -16.53 0.91
C ILE A 125 11.72 -16.96 2.34
N GLY A 126 12.11 -16.17 3.34
CA GLY A 126 11.89 -16.51 4.75
C GLY A 126 10.40 -16.47 5.14
N ALA A 127 9.58 -15.64 4.49
CA ALA A 127 8.14 -15.67 4.68
C ALA A 127 7.50 -16.89 3.99
N MET A 128 7.91 -17.19 2.75
CA MET A 128 7.34 -18.29 1.95
C MET A 128 7.65 -19.66 2.55
N GLN A 129 8.85 -19.83 3.13
CA GLN A 129 9.20 -21.03 3.89
C GLN A 129 8.29 -21.27 5.12
N GLN A 130 7.68 -20.21 5.65
CA GLN A 130 6.75 -20.27 6.78
C GLN A 130 5.27 -20.35 6.34
N GLY A 131 5.01 -20.61 5.05
CA GLY A 131 3.67 -20.91 4.54
C GLY A 131 3.01 -19.78 3.75
N SER A 132 3.67 -18.65 3.50
CA SER A 132 3.08 -17.60 2.64
C SER A 132 3.14 -17.92 1.14
N GLY A 133 3.83 -19.01 0.75
CA GLY A 133 4.05 -19.40 -0.65
C GLY A 133 2.78 -19.69 -1.44
N ASP A 134 1.71 -20.16 -0.79
CA ASP A 134 0.41 -20.42 -1.43
C ASP A 134 -0.16 -19.16 -2.06
N ARG A 135 -0.03 -18.03 -1.38
CA ARG A 135 -0.47 -16.75 -1.91
C ARG A 135 0.25 -16.44 -3.21
N TYR A 136 1.54 -16.75 -3.33
CA TYR A 136 2.36 -16.48 -4.50
C TYR A 136 2.31 -17.57 -5.59
N PHE A 137 1.38 -18.53 -5.48
CA PHE A 137 1.26 -19.67 -6.41
C PHE A 137 2.55 -20.51 -6.48
N GLN A 138 3.32 -20.53 -5.38
CA GLN A 138 4.59 -21.25 -5.26
C GLN A 138 4.52 -22.41 -4.25
N SER A 139 3.31 -22.84 -3.89
CA SER A 139 2.99 -23.97 -2.98
C SER A 139 3.73 -25.27 -3.29
N SER A 140 3.95 -25.54 -4.57
CA SER A 140 4.49 -26.80 -5.09
C SER A 140 5.99 -26.95 -4.86
N HIS A 141 6.68 -25.88 -4.45
CA HIS A 141 8.13 -25.86 -4.27
C HIS A 141 8.51 -25.74 -2.79
N LYS A 142 8.81 -26.88 -2.15
CA LYS A 142 9.30 -26.93 -0.75
C LYS A 142 10.77 -26.52 -0.60
N GLU A 143 11.55 -26.57 -1.68
CA GLU A 143 12.96 -26.21 -1.66
C GLU A 143 13.16 -24.71 -1.89
N ALA A 144 13.82 -24.04 -0.95
CA ALA A 144 14.09 -22.60 -0.99
C ALA A 144 14.72 -22.10 -2.30
N ARG A 145 15.56 -22.94 -2.94
CA ARG A 145 16.26 -22.62 -4.18
C ARG A 145 15.36 -22.59 -5.42
N LYS A 146 14.15 -23.17 -5.34
CA LYS A 146 13.18 -23.21 -6.43
C LYS A 146 12.12 -22.10 -6.30
N LEU A 147 12.14 -21.35 -5.20
CA LEU A 147 11.25 -20.22 -4.99
C LEU A 147 11.80 -18.98 -5.71
N VAL A 148 10.92 -18.28 -6.41
CA VAL A 148 11.20 -16.99 -7.04
C VAL A 148 10.67 -15.90 -6.12
N ALA A 149 11.55 -15.22 -5.40
CA ALA A 149 11.16 -14.22 -4.42
C ALA A 149 10.61 -12.95 -5.07
N GLU A 150 9.37 -12.60 -4.73
CA GLU A 150 8.70 -11.35 -5.12
C GLU A 150 8.66 -10.32 -3.97
N GLY A 151 9.39 -10.59 -2.88
CA GLY A 151 9.55 -9.71 -1.74
C GLY A 151 10.98 -9.73 -1.21
N ILE A 152 11.37 -8.65 -0.55
CA ILE A 152 12.69 -8.50 0.09
C ILE A 152 12.59 -8.59 1.61
N GLU A 153 13.72 -8.90 2.24
CA GLU A 153 13.91 -8.84 3.69
C GLU A 153 14.89 -7.72 4.01
N GLY A 154 14.63 -6.99 5.08
CA GLY A 154 15.47 -5.87 5.49
C GLY A 154 15.10 -5.35 6.85
N MET A 155 15.51 -4.10 7.12
CA MET A 155 15.21 -3.40 8.36
C MET A 155 14.68 -2.00 8.06
N VAL A 156 13.80 -1.51 8.93
CA VAL A 156 13.23 -0.16 8.85
C VAL A 156 13.57 0.61 10.13
N PRO A 157 13.77 1.93 10.08
CA PRO A 157 14.03 2.72 11.28
C PRO A 157 12.93 2.52 12.33
N PHE A 158 13.32 2.46 13.61
CA PHE A 158 12.38 2.43 14.72
C PHE A 158 11.62 3.76 14.80
N LYS A 159 10.30 3.69 14.96
CA LYS A 159 9.40 4.86 14.88
C LYS A 159 8.70 5.22 16.19
N GLY A 160 8.94 4.46 17.26
CA GLY A 160 8.20 4.60 18.50
C GLY A 160 6.78 4.01 18.42
N PRO A 161 5.85 4.48 19.27
CA PRO A 161 4.49 3.96 19.33
C PRO A 161 3.69 4.17 18.03
N LEU A 162 2.81 3.22 17.72
CA LEU A 162 1.89 3.29 16.58
C LEU A 162 1.00 4.53 16.66
N SER A 163 0.58 4.92 17.87
CA SER A 163 -0.27 6.09 18.12
C SER A 163 0.28 7.37 17.50
N ASP A 164 1.60 7.57 17.59
CA ASP A 164 2.25 8.79 17.11
C ASP A 164 2.24 8.83 15.57
N THR A 165 2.51 7.69 14.95
CA THR A 165 2.43 7.55 13.49
C THR A 165 0.99 7.77 13.00
N VAL A 166 0.00 7.14 13.65
CA VAL A 166 -1.41 7.31 13.30
C VAL A 166 -1.86 8.76 13.49
N PHE A 167 -1.43 9.43 14.55
CA PHE A 167 -1.73 10.85 14.79
C PHE A 167 -1.25 11.73 13.62
N GLN A 168 -0.01 11.54 13.15
CA GLN A 168 0.53 12.27 12.00
C GLN A 168 -0.21 11.95 10.69
N LEU A 169 -0.57 10.68 10.47
CA LEU A 169 -1.32 10.24 9.29
C LEU A 169 -2.72 10.86 9.25
N VAL A 170 -3.47 10.78 10.36
CA VAL A 170 -4.80 11.38 10.48
C VAL A 170 -4.74 12.90 10.37
N GLY A 171 -3.72 13.54 10.95
CA GLY A 171 -3.48 14.97 10.81
C GLY A 171 -3.30 15.39 9.34
N GLY A 172 -2.49 14.65 8.58
CA GLY A 172 -2.30 14.89 7.15
C GLY A 172 -3.56 14.66 6.31
N LEU A 173 -4.34 13.61 6.62
CA LEU A 173 -5.63 13.37 5.97
C LEU A 173 -6.62 14.51 6.22
N ARG A 174 -6.77 14.94 7.47
CA ARG A 174 -7.65 16.07 7.84
C ARG A 174 -7.24 17.37 7.15
N ALA A 175 -5.93 17.64 7.06
CA ALA A 175 -5.43 18.79 6.31
C ALA A 175 -5.79 18.69 4.81
N GLY A 176 -5.59 17.52 4.20
CA GLY A 176 -5.97 17.25 2.81
C GLY A 176 -7.47 17.43 2.56
N MET A 177 -8.32 16.95 3.46
CA MET A 177 -9.78 17.17 3.42
C MET A 177 -10.12 18.66 3.53
N GLY A 178 -9.44 19.40 4.41
CA GLY A 178 -9.62 20.85 4.57
C GLY A 178 -9.32 21.61 3.27
N TYR A 179 -8.19 21.31 2.60
CA TYR A 179 -7.86 21.92 1.31
C TYR A 179 -8.82 21.53 0.19
N ALA A 180 -9.36 20.31 0.22
CA ALA A 180 -10.35 19.84 -0.74
C ALA A 180 -11.78 20.36 -0.46
N GLY A 181 -12.01 21.04 0.67
CA GLY A 181 -13.35 21.47 1.10
C GLY A 181 -14.27 20.30 1.47
N ALA A 182 -13.72 19.13 1.81
CA ALA A 182 -14.48 17.93 2.13
C ALA A 182 -14.80 17.86 3.63
N LYS A 183 -16.08 17.87 3.97
CA LYS A 183 -16.56 17.81 5.37
C LYS A 183 -16.42 16.41 6.01
N ASP A 184 -16.40 15.37 5.18
CA ASP A 184 -16.31 13.96 5.57
C ASP A 184 -15.61 13.14 4.46
N ILE A 185 -15.35 11.86 4.75
CA ILE A 185 -14.65 10.96 3.83
C ILE A 185 -15.45 10.73 2.54
N GLU A 186 -16.79 10.65 2.64
CA GLU A 186 -17.65 10.47 1.47
C GLU A 186 -17.63 11.67 0.53
N ALA A 187 -17.66 12.88 1.08
CA ALA A 187 -17.49 14.11 0.29
C ALA A 187 -16.11 14.14 -0.38
N LEU A 188 -15.05 13.72 0.31
CA LEU A 188 -13.72 13.65 -0.29
C LEU A 188 -13.68 12.65 -1.47
N ARG A 189 -14.22 11.44 -1.28
CA ARG A 189 -14.27 10.39 -2.31
C ARG A 189 -15.07 10.84 -3.54
N ARG A 190 -16.27 11.38 -3.32
CA ARG A 190 -17.22 11.72 -4.40
C ARG A 190 -16.84 13.00 -5.14
N ASP A 191 -16.43 14.03 -4.40
CA ASP A 191 -16.30 15.39 -4.95
C ASP A 191 -14.84 15.77 -5.23
N GLY A 192 -13.88 15.01 -4.69
CA GLY A 192 -12.45 15.23 -4.88
C GLY A 192 -12.02 15.10 -6.34
N ARG A 193 -11.03 15.89 -6.75
CA ARG A 193 -10.53 15.94 -8.13
C ARG A 193 -9.02 15.91 -8.16
N PHE A 194 -8.49 15.28 -9.20
CA PHE A 194 -7.06 15.27 -9.48
C PHE A 194 -6.68 16.26 -10.58
N ILE A 195 -5.44 16.74 -10.49
CA ILE A 195 -4.70 17.26 -11.61
C ILE A 195 -3.49 16.37 -11.85
N ARG A 196 -3.22 16.04 -13.11
CA ARG A 196 -2.01 15.30 -13.48
C ARG A 196 -0.83 16.27 -13.45
N VAL A 197 0.23 15.87 -12.76
CA VAL A 197 1.44 16.67 -12.63
C VAL A 197 2.62 16.00 -13.34
N THR A 198 3.64 16.79 -13.65
CA THR A 198 4.90 16.27 -14.20
C THR A 198 5.89 15.95 -13.09
N MET A 199 7.04 15.35 -13.45
CA MET A 199 8.13 15.13 -12.50
C MET A 199 8.70 16.44 -11.92
N ALA A 200 8.68 17.53 -12.69
CA ALA A 200 9.14 18.83 -12.18
C ALA A 200 8.26 19.33 -11.03
N SER A 201 6.93 19.20 -11.17
CA SER A 201 5.98 19.52 -10.11
C SER A 201 6.11 18.60 -8.89
N LEU A 202 6.51 17.33 -9.08
CA LEU A 202 6.80 16.44 -7.96
C LEU A 202 8.03 16.92 -7.18
N ILE A 203 9.11 17.29 -7.88
CA ILE A 203 10.31 17.87 -7.25
C ILE A 203 9.95 19.15 -6.50
N GLU A 204 9.17 20.03 -7.12
CA GLU A 204 8.65 21.26 -6.50
C GLU A 204 7.81 20.98 -5.23
N SER A 205 7.03 19.89 -5.22
CA SER A 205 6.16 19.55 -4.08
C SER A 205 6.92 19.11 -2.83
N HIS A 206 8.16 18.62 -2.98
CA HIS A 206 9.03 18.25 -1.86
C HIS A 206 9.90 19.45 -1.45
N PRO A 207 10.39 19.52 -0.20
CA PRO A 207 11.41 20.50 0.17
C PRO A 207 12.60 20.44 -0.79
N HIS A 208 12.85 21.55 -1.47
CA HIS A 208 13.92 21.73 -2.45
C HIS A 208 14.70 23.00 -2.11
N ASP A 209 15.96 23.07 -2.57
CA ASP A 209 16.87 24.20 -2.38
C ASP A 209 17.18 24.59 -0.92
N VAL A 210 16.98 23.65 0.02
CA VAL A 210 17.28 23.80 1.45
C VAL A 210 17.93 22.55 2.04
N THR A 211 18.74 22.71 3.08
CA THR A 211 19.27 21.60 3.89
C THR A 211 18.39 21.40 5.13
N ILE A 212 17.81 20.21 5.28
CA ILE A 212 17.01 19.85 6.46
C ILE A 212 17.97 19.66 7.64
N THR A 213 17.81 20.48 8.68
CA THR A 213 18.65 20.43 9.90
C THR A 213 17.99 19.68 11.05
N LYS A 214 16.68 19.47 10.97
CA LYS A 214 15.88 18.72 11.95
C LYS A 214 14.79 17.94 11.22
N GLU A 215 14.68 16.65 11.53
CA GLU A 215 13.66 15.78 10.94
C GLU A 215 12.28 16.17 11.47
N ALA A 216 11.32 16.26 10.55
CA ALA A 216 9.91 16.46 10.91
C ALA A 216 9.26 15.10 11.17
N PRO A 217 8.31 15.01 12.12
CA PRO A 217 7.70 13.72 12.52
C PRO A 217 6.89 13.04 11.41
N ASN A 218 6.56 13.76 10.34
CA ASN A 218 5.72 13.31 9.23
C ASN A 218 6.42 13.38 7.86
N TYR A 219 7.72 13.71 7.82
CA TYR A 219 8.45 13.84 6.57
C TYR A 219 9.86 13.27 6.67
N GLU A 220 10.09 12.21 5.91
CA GLU A 220 11.39 11.59 5.71
C GLU A 220 11.66 11.53 4.19
N ARG A 221 12.83 12.01 3.76
CA ARG A 221 13.22 11.95 2.35
C ARG A 221 13.67 10.51 2.05
N ARG A 222 12.89 9.80 1.25
CA ARG A 222 13.20 8.45 0.74
C ARG A 222 13.69 8.50 -0.69
#